data_AF-A0A228I019-F1
#
_entry.id   AF-A0A228I019-F1
#
_cell.length_a   1.000
_cell.length_b   1.000
_cell.length_c   1.000
_cell.angle_alpha   90.00
_cell.angle_beta   90.00
_cell.angle_gamma   90.00
#
_symmetry.space_group_name_H-M   'P 1'
#
loop_
_entity.id
_entity.type
_entity.pdbx_description
1 polymer ?
#
loop_
_entity_poly.entity_id
_entity_poly.type
_entity_poly.pdbx_seq_one_letter_code
_entity_poly.pdbx_strand_id
1 'polypeptide(L)'
;MAGSNDIGHPAAQASAIAARAGDVPGGRLRTWAIVVFVAFAIVTVLYALTAIATGQANFGAVSGDALLHAREQLRAMSIAGGDPGWGQVFGTDDPFIWIAARLTSARLMFGENGFYDTVLYYAQMPKANIVILSLHNIMGGTCMLLGALQFWPALRRNYPRWHRTAGVVYMVSSQIAMIGAMTYMVRTPVAMMYDTLTFATGLWFLALGVTASLWMSIHHLIRREIAQHQAYMAINYGFLLTAPFTRIDWIWAAMVYPDVNQNTSNFSAVAVLIAQCMLFGYLLLCMNRWFQKSRPATGRAGPVFPVALTESVANVGVAVLSVLSIAALAAVVDHYLVTPGLDQFRAGQDWIPAGLAAFQGSVLRATPGSRWLYAVSAIGVCALAPFLLRAAFIGKAQPARTMRLATATGVLTAANGAVLLYWGQLLGGPTAITSSGGTPFQMNGAFELFFAVLLLWGVMRERHALVKEWSLFAILCVLALPSVYALVPLVGWIYLQIGMPDLQHYVEITSVYRVAISVGLILAMLAGSLYAVYGSATQEKFAR
;
A
#
# COMPACT_ATOMS: atom_id res chain seq x y z
N MET A 1 2.23 56.52 -46.61
CA MET A 1 1.28 55.82 -45.72
C MET A 1 1.55 54.32 -45.85
N ALA A 2 2.32 53.75 -44.93
CA ALA A 2 2.60 52.32 -44.88
C ALA A 2 2.00 51.78 -43.58
N GLY A 3 0.99 50.93 -43.69
CA GLY A 3 0.33 50.29 -42.55
C GLY A 3 1.07 49.01 -42.16
N SER A 4 1.54 48.94 -40.92
CA SER A 4 2.16 47.76 -40.33
C SER A 4 1.07 46.81 -39.80
N ASN A 5 1.07 45.57 -40.31
CA ASN A 5 0.34 44.44 -39.75
C ASN A 5 0.96 44.05 -38.39
N ASP A 6 0.19 44.22 -37.32
CA ASP A 6 0.54 43.79 -35.97
C ASP A 6 0.32 42.27 -35.86
N ILE A 7 1.38 41.49 -36.06
CA ILE A 7 1.40 40.05 -35.84
C ILE A 7 1.54 39.80 -34.34
N GLY A 8 0.42 39.45 -33.70
CA GLY A 8 0.36 39.11 -32.28
C GLY A 8 1.44 38.10 -31.86
N HIS A 9 2.27 38.50 -30.90
CA HIS A 9 3.37 37.71 -30.36
C HIS A 9 2.90 36.38 -29.73
N PRO A 10 3.35 35.20 -30.19
CA PRO A 10 3.06 33.90 -29.56
C PRO A 10 3.62 33.76 -28.12
N ALA A 11 4.56 34.63 -27.73
CA ALA A 11 5.15 34.66 -26.40
C ALA A 11 4.16 35.11 -25.30
N ALA A 12 3.20 35.98 -25.63
CA ALA A 12 2.21 36.47 -24.66
C ALA A 12 1.14 35.40 -24.35
N GLN A 13 0.75 34.60 -25.33
CA GLN A 13 -0.15 33.46 -25.11
C GLN A 13 0.54 32.32 -24.33
N ALA A 14 1.82 32.03 -24.59
CA ALA A 14 2.59 31.05 -23.81
C ALA A 14 2.76 31.46 -22.33
N SER A 15 2.94 32.76 -22.07
CA SER A 15 2.99 33.34 -20.72
C SER A 15 1.64 33.23 -19.98
N ALA A 16 0.52 33.51 -20.66
CA ALA A 16 -0.81 33.41 -20.08
C ALA A 16 -1.24 31.96 -19.77
N ILE A 17 -0.79 30.99 -20.59
CA ILE A 17 -1.01 29.56 -20.35
C ILE A 17 -0.14 29.06 -19.18
N ALA A 18 1.10 29.54 -19.06
CA ALA A 18 1.98 29.22 -17.93
C ALA A 18 1.46 29.81 -16.60
N ALA A 19 0.82 30.98 -16.63
CA ALA A 19 0.22 31.60 -15.45
C ALA A 19 -1.00 30.81 -14.92
N ARG A 20 -1.81 30.20 -15.80
CA ARG A 20 -2.94 29.33 -15.40
C ARG A 20 -2.51 27.96 -14.83
N ALA A 21 -1.27 27.53 -15.07
CA ALA A 21 -0.76 26.26 -14.55
C ALA A 21 -0.34 26.34 -13.06
N GLY A 22 -0.30 27.54 -12.47
CA GLY A 22 0.20 27.79 -11.12
C GLY A 22 -0.82 27.73 -9.98
N ASP A 23 -2.08 27.38 -10.25
CA ASP A 23 -3.13 27.46 -9.23
C ASP A 23 -2.85 26.56 -8.02
N VAL A 24 -2.46 27.22 -6.93
CA VAL A 24 -2.65 26.74 -5.56
C VAL A 24 -4.13 26.36 -5.45
N PRO A 25 -4.47 25.18 -4.88
CA PRO A 25 -5.87 24.83 -4.69
C PRO A 25 -6.62 25.99 -4.03
N GLY A 26 -7.78 26.37 -4.58
CA GLY A 26 -8.60 27.44 -4.02
C GLY A 26 -8.78 27.25 -2.51
N GLY A 27 -8.92 28.35 -1.77
CA GLY A 27 -8.82 28.37 -0.29
C GLY A 27 -9.56 27.22 0.41
N ARG A 28 -10.74 26.82 -0.09
CA ARG A 28 -11.54 25.70 0.42
C ARG A 28 -10.86 24.33 0.33
N LEU A 29 -10.28 23.95 -0.82
CA LEU A 29 -9.64 22.63 -0.98
C LEU A 29 -8.41 22.50 -0.09
N ARG A 30 -7.65 23.60 0.05
CA ARG A 30 -6.51 23.67 0.97
C ARG A 30 -6.95 23.51 2.43
N THR A 31 -8.04 24.15 2.84
CA THR A 31 -8.60 23.98 4.18
C THR A 31 -9.02 22.54 4.43
N TRP A 32 -9.72 21.90 3.50
CA TRP A 32 -10.11 20.49 3.62
C TRP A 32 -8.90 19.55 3.73
N ALA A 33 -7.87 19.75 2.90
CA ALA A 33 -6.63 18.97 2.98
C ALA A 33 -5.95 19.10 4.35
N ILE A 34 -5.97 20.30 4.94
CA ILE A 34 -5.45 20.53 6.29
C ILE A 34 -6.30 19.80 7.34
N VAL A 35 -7.63 19.89 7.27
CA VAL A 35 -8.53 19.22 8.21
C VAL A 35 -8.33 17.70 8.17
N VAL A 36 -8.31 17.12 6.98
CA VAL A 36 -8.08 15.67 6.79
C VAL A 36 -6.72 15.27 7.35
N PHE A 37 -5.67 16.05 7.08
CA PHE A 37 -4.34 15.76 7.61
C PHE A 37 -4.28 15.87 9.15
N VAL A 38 -4.94 16.86 9.74
CA VAL A 38 -5.00 16.99 11.21
C VAL A 38 -5.73 15.81 11.83
N ALA A 39 -6.86 15.38 11.26
CA ALA A 39 -7.56 14.19 11.70
C ALA A 39 -6.67 12.93 11.61
N PHE A 40 -5.99 12.74 10.48
CA PHE A 40 -5.01 11.68 10.30
C PHE A 40 -3.90 11.73 11.35
N ALA A 41 -3.31 12.91 11.60
CA ALA A 41 -2.27 13.09 12.59
C ALA A 41 -2.77 12.74 14.00
N ILE A 42 -3.97 13.18 14.39
CA ILE A 42 -4.59 12.83 15.69
C ILE A 42 -4.73 11.31 15.82
N VAL A 43 -5.27 10.62 14.82
CA VAL A 43 -5.42 9.16 14.85
C VAL A 43 -4.07 8.47 15.02
N THR A 44 -3.05 8.87 14.25
CA THR A 44 -1.71 8.28 14.34
C THR A 44 -1.03 8.55 15.69
N VAL A 45 -1.25 9.73 16.28
CA VAL A 45 -0.71 10.09 17.62
C VAL A 45 -1.42 9.30 18.72
N LEU A 46 -2.74 9.15 18.66
CA LEU A 46 -3.47 8.32 19.63
C LEU A 46 -3.00 6.88 19.57
N TYR A 47 -2.87 6.32 18.37
CA TYR A 47 -2.29 4.99 18.17
C TYR A 47 -0.84 4.90 18.68
N ALA A 48 -0.03 5.94 18.47
CA ALA A 48 1.33 5.96 18.98
C ALA A 48 1.40 5.79 20.50
N LEU A 49 0.51 6.47 21.23
CA LEU A 49 0.42 6.37 22.68
C LEU A 49 0.00 4.96 23.11
N THR A 50 -0.97 4.34 22.42
CA THR A 50 -1.38 2.98 22.75
C THR A 50 -0.30 1.95 22.43
N ALA A 51 0.44 2.11 21.34
CA ALA A 51 1.56 1.24 20.99
C ALA A 51 2.70 1.31 22.02
N ILE A 52 3.04 2.52 22.50
CA ILE A 52 4.04 2.71 23.56
C ILE A 52 3.56 2.07 24.87
N ALA A 53 2.31 2.34 25.28
CA ALA A 53 1.74 1.76 26.50
C ALA A 53 1.69 0.22 26.43
N THR A 54 1.31 -0.34 25.29
CA THR A 54 1.29 -1.79 25.06
C THR A 54 2.69 -2.39 25.15
N GLY A 55 3.70 -1.72 24.59
CA GLY A 55 5.09 -2.15 24.71
C GLY A 55 5.58 -2.13 26.17
N GLN A 56 5.20 -1.12 26.94
CA GLN A 56 5.52 -1.05 28.38
C GLN A 56 4.81 -2.14 29.19
N ALA A 57 3.51 -2.37 28.93
CA ALA A 57 2.73 -3.40 29.60
C ALA A 57 3.30 -4.80 29.32
N ASN A 58 3.57 -5.12 28.05
CA ASN A 58 4.19 -6.40 27.67
C ASN A 58 5.57 -6.59 28.29
N PHE A 59 6.38 -5.53 28.39
CA PHE A 59 7.68 -5.60 29.07
C PHE A 59 7.53 -6.00 30.55
N GLY A 60 6.45 -5.58 31.21
CA GLY A 60 6.12 -6.00 32.58
C GLY A 60 5.89 -7.51 32.74
N ALA A 61 5.47 -8.22 31.69
CA ALA A 61 5.31 -9.68 31.73
C ALA A 61 6.64 -10.43 31.91
N VAL A 62 7.79 -9.76 31.71
CA VAL A 62 9.11 -10.35 31.96
C VAL A 62 9.32 -10.67 33.46
N SER A 63 8.70 -9.88 34.34
CA SER A 63 8.87 -9.96 35.79
C SER A 63 7.83 -10.83 36.51
N GLY A 64 6.82 -11.37 35.83
CA GLY A 64 5.86 -12.31 36.42
C GLY A 64 4.58 -12.50 35.62
N ASP A 65 3.73 -13.42 36.08
CA ASP A 65 2.54 -13.89 35.35
C ASP A 65 1.27 -13.07 35.60
N ALA A 66 1.37 -11.97 36.36
CA ALA A 66 0.23 -11.13 36.70
C ALA A 66 -0.52 -10.60 35.45
N LEU A 67 0.21 -10.23 34.40
CA LEU A 67 -0.39 -9.79 33.15
C LEU A 67 -1.14 -10.92 32.44
N LEU A 68 -0.56 -12.14 32.42
CA LEU A 68 -1.20 -13.30 31.82
C LEU A 68 -2.51 -13.62 32.53
N HIS A 69 -2.51 -13.68 33.86
CA HIS A 69 -3.72 -13.94 34.64
C HIS A 69 -4.80 -12.88 34.44
N ALA A 70 -4.42 -11.60 34.37
CA ALA A 70 -5.37 -10.52 34.10
C ALA A 70 -6.02 -10.67 32.71
N ARG A 71 -5.24 -11.07 31.70
CA ARG A 71 -5.76 -11.38 30.37
C ARG A 71 -6.69 -12.60 30.38
N GLU A 72 -6.29 -13.68 31.02
CA GLU A 72 -7.13 -14.88 31.15
C GLU A 72 -8.49 -14.58 31.81
N GLN A 73 -8.51 -13.71 32.81
CA GLN A 73 -9.74 -13.23 33.45
C GLN A 73 -10.65 -12.46 32.49
N LEU A 74 -10.09 -11.57 31.65
CA LEU A 74 -10.86 -10.84 30.64
C LEU A 74 -11.46 -11.78 29.58
N ARG A 75 -10.70 -12.80 29.16
CA ARG A 75 -11.21 -13.83 28.26
C ARG A 75 -12.32 -14.65 28.90
N ALA A 76 -12.14 -15.10 30.12
CA ALA A 76 -13.15 -15.86 30.86
C ALA A 76 -14.45 -15.06 31.03
N MET A 77 -14.35 -13.75 31.28
CA MET A 77 -15.51 -12.85 31.34
C MET A 77 -16.27 -12.80 30.01
N SER A 78 -15.56 -12.65 28.89
CA SER A 78 -16.17 -12.64 27.55
C SER A 78 -16.83 -13.98 27.19
N ILE A 79 -16.18 -15.10 27.53
CA ILE A 79 -16.73 -16.45 27.34
C ILE A 79 -18.02 -16.64 28.16
N ALA A 80 -18.08 -16.07 29.37
CA ALA A 80 -19.28 -16.07 30.22
C ALA A 80 -20.38 -15.11 29.74
N GLY A 81 -20.20 -14.43 28.60
CA GLY A 81 -21.15 -13.46 28.04
C GLY A 81 -21.08 -12.06 28.64
N GLY A 82 -20.05 -11.77 29.44
CA GLY A 82 -19.80 -10.44 29.99
C GLY A 82 -18.96 -9.55 29.06
N ASP A 83 -19.16 -8.25 29.14
CA ASP A 83 -18.37 -7.25 28.41
C ASP A 83 -17.30 -6.63 29.33
N PRO A 84 -16.00 -6.76 29.00
CA PRO A 84 -14.95 -6.03 29.71
C PRO A 84 -15.19 -4.52 29.78
N GLY A 85 -15.08 -3.95 30.98
CA GLY A 85 -15.15 -2.51 31.22
C GLY A 85 -13.87 -1.78 30.79
N TRP A 86 -13.98 -0.49 30.45
CA TRP A 86 -12.84 0.34 30.01
C TRP A 86 -11.64 0.27 30.97
N GLY A 87 -11.88 0.42 32.28
CA GLY A 87 -10.82 0.39 33.28
C GLY A 87 -10.10 -0.96 33.38
N GLN A 88 -10.80 -2.06 33.10
CA GLN A 88 -10.21 -3.41 33.15
C GLN A 88 -9.31 -3.64 31.92
N VAL A 89 -9.72 -3.18 30.74
CA VAL A 89 -8.92 -3.28 29.52
C VAL A 89 -7.74 -2.32 29.53
N PHE A 90 -7.95 -1.05 29.92
CA PHE A 90 -6.89 -0.04 29.93
C PHE A 90 -5.72 -0.40 30.86
N GLY A 91 -5.99 -1.13 31.94
CA GLY A 91 -4.96 -1.61 32.87
C GLY A 91 -4.18 -2.84 32.40
N THR A 92 -4.58 -3.48 31.31
CA THR A 92 -4.03 -4.76 30.85
C THR A 92 -3.53 -4.71 29.40
N ASP A 93 -4.23 -4.01 28.51
CA ASP A 93 -4.02 -4.10 27.06
C ASP A 93 -4.25 -2.78 26.31
N ASP A 94 -4.06 -2.86 24.98
CA ASP A 94 -4.32 -1.79 24.04
C ASP A 94 -5.80 -1.32 24.12
N PRO A 95 -6.07 -0.04 24.43
CA PRO A 95 -7.42 0.52 24.45
C PRO A 95 -8.18 0.35 23.14
N PHE A 96 -7.49 0.14 22.01
CA PHE A 96 -8.13 -0.19 20.73
C PHE A 96 -8.95 -1.47 20.80
N ILE A 97 -8.58 -2.47 21.62
CA ILE A 97 -9.33 -3.72 21.74
C ILE A 97 -10.70 -3.45 22.34
N TRP A 98 -10.79 -2.56 23.33
CA TRP A 98 -12.07 -2.17 23.92
C TRP A 98 -12.96 -1.45 22.90
N ILE A 99 -12.39 -0.51 22.12
CA ILE A 99 -13.13 0.19 21.05
C ILE A 99 -13.62 -0.81 20.00
N ALA A 100 -12.74 -1.71 19.57
CA ALA A 100 -13.06 -2.75 18.61
C ALA A 100 -14.21 -3.63 19.12
N ALA A 101 -14.19 -4.03 20.40
CA ALA A 101 -15.24 -4.84 21.00
C ALA A 101 -16.60 -4.14 21.02
N ARG A 102 -16.61 -2.80 21.22
CA ARG A 102 -17.83 -1.98 21.19
C ARG A 102 -18.41 -1.78 19.80
N LEU A 103 -17.55 -1.73 18.78
CA LEU A 103 -17.96 -1.59 17.39
C LEU A 103 -18.33 -2.92 16.73
N THR A 104 -17.87 -4.04 17.30
CA THR A 104 -18.05 -5.39 16.73
C THR A 104 -18.72 -6.30 17.75
N SER A 105 -17.96 -7.09 18.51
CA SER A 105 -18.45 -7.81 19.68
C SER A 105 -17.31 -8.13 20.66
N ALA A 106 -17.64 -8.21 21.96
CA ALA A 106 -16.68 -8.68 22.95
C ALA A 106 -16.22 -10.13 22.72
N ARG A 107 -17.07 -10.97 22.11
CA ARG A 107 -16.71 -12.35 21.76
C ARG A 107 -15.62 -12.40 20.68
N LEU A 108 -15.71 -11.59 19.63
CA LEU A 108 -14.69 -11.55 18.56
C LEU A 108 -13.35 -10.98 19.05
N MET A 109 -13.38 -10.06 20.01
CA MET A 109 -12.16 -9.40 20.49
C MET A 109 -11.51 -10.09 21.68
N PHE A 110 -12.30 -10.56 22.66
CA PHE A 110 -11.82 -11.15 23.92
C PHE A 110 -12.07 -12.67 24.04
N GLY A 111 -12.96 -13.25 23.24
CA GLY A 111 -13.35 -14.66 23.33
C GLY A 111 -12.38 -15.63 22.64
N GLU A 112 -12.75 -16.92 22.62
CA GLU A 112 -11.99 -17.97 21.92
C GLU A 112 -12.03 -17.80 20.41
N ASN A 113 -10.90 -18.09 19.73
CA ASN A 113 -10.70 -17.85 18.29
C ASN A 113 -10.87 -16.37 17.90
N GLY A 114 -10.76 -15.48 18.89
CA GLY A 114 -10.80 -14.03 18.74
C GLY A 114 -9.40 -13.42 18.67
N PHE A 115 -9.35 -12.09 18.61
CA PHE A 115 -8.07 -11.37 18.60
C PHE A 115 -7.21 -11.67 19.84
N TYR A 116 -7.86 -11.91 20.98
CA TYR A 116 -7.22 -12.11 22.27
C TYR A 116 -6.31 -13.34 22.38
N ASP A 117 -6.49 -14.33 21.51
CA ASP A 117 -5.59 -15.51 21.48
C ASP A 117 -4.14 -15.08 21.18
N THR A 118 -3.97 -14.07 20.32
CA THR A 118 -2.66 -13.48 20.01
C THR A 118 -2.10 -12.71 21.21
N VAL A 119 -2.97 -12.01 21.93
CA VAL A 119 -2.62 -11.19 23.10
C VAL A 119 -2.18 -12.07 24.28
N LEU A 120 -2.86 -13.20 24.48
CA LEU A 120 -2.45 -14.22 25.45
C LEU A 120 -1.11 -14.84 25.10
N TYR A 121 -0.92 -15.20 23.83
CA TYR A 121 0.36 -15.74 23.37
C TYR A 121 1.52 -14.78 23.66
N TYR A 122 1.35 -13.47 23.47
CA TYR A 122 2.38 -12.48 23.81
C TYR A 122 2.82 -12.49 25.27
N ALA A 123 1.94 -12.85 26.22
CA ALA A 123 2.32 -12.98 27.63
C ALA A 123 3.04 -14.30 27.95
N GLN A 124 2.94 -15.31 27.08
CA GLN A 124 3.50 -16.66 27.29
C GLN A 124 4.80 -16.90 26.50
N MET A 125 5.17 -15.97 25.63
CA MET A 125 6.39 -16.08 24.82
C MET A 125 7.66 -16.18 25.68
N PRO A 126 8.75 -16.74 25.12
CA PRO A 126 10.06 -16.63 25.74
C PRO A 126 10.40 -15.17 26.09
N LYS A 127 10.93 -14.93 27.29
CA LYS A 127 11.20 -13.57 27.81
C LYS A 127 11.99 -12.69 26.86
N ALA A 128 12.96 -13.27 26.14
CA ALA A 128 13.74 -12.54 25.12
C ALA A 128 12.85 -11.99 24.00
N ASN A 129 11.87 -12.77 23.53
CA ASN A 129 10.94 -12.34 22.48
C ASN A 129 9.98 -11.26 23.00
N ILE A 130 9.55 -11.35 24.27
CA ILE A 130 8.77 -10.30 24.94
C ILE A 130 9.54 -8.97 24.94
N VAL A 131 10.81 -8.99 25.35
CA VAL A 131 11.66 -7.78 25.37
C VAL A 131 11.82 -7.19 23.97
N ILE A 132 12.13 -8.03 22.98
CA ILE A 132 12.33 -7.59 21.59
C ILE A 132 11.06 -6.94 21.02
N LEU A 133 9.91 -7.59 21.19
CA LEU A 133 8.64 -7.09 20.65
C LEU A 133 8.16 -5.84 21.41
N SER A 134 8.41 -5.78 22.71
CA SER A 134 8.14 -4.58 23.52
C SER A 134 8.97 -3.39 23.05
N LEU A 135 10.27 -3.59 22.80
CA LEU A 135 11.14 -2.57 22.23
C LEU A 135 10.65 -2.13 20.84
N HIS A 136 10.27 -3.08 19.99
CA HIS A 136 9.68 -2.80 18.68
C HIS A 136 8.44 -1.91 18.81
N ASN A 137 7.51 -2.24 19.71
CA ASN A 137 6.28 -1.48 19.91
C ASN A 137 6.54 -0.05 20.40
N ILE A 138 7.45 0.13 21.37
CA ILE A 138 7.80 1.46 21.90
C ILE A 138 8.48 2.31 20.81
N MET A 139 9.43 1.73 20.06
CA MET A 139 10.13 2.44 19.00
C MET A 139 9.22 2.73 17.79
N GLY A 140 8.36 1.79 17.42
CA GLY A 140 7.34 1.95 16.38
C GLY A 140 6.30 3.01 16.75
N GLY A 141 5.82 2.99 18.00
CA GLY A 141 4.96 4.03 18.54
C GLY A 141 5.63 5.40 18.55
N THR A 142 6.92 5.47 18.91
CA THR A 142 7.71 6.71 18.81
C THR A 142 7.76 7.24 17.37
N CYS A 143 7.91 6.35 16.38
CA CYS A 143 7.86 6.73 14.96
C CYS A 143 6.48 7.27 14.57
N MET A 144 5.39 6.65 15.04
CA MET A 144 4.03 7.12 14.77
C MET A 144 3.76 8.50 15.38
N LEU A 145 4.23 8.72 16.62
CA LEU A 145 4.07 9.98 17.35
C LEU A 145 4.72 11.15 16.60
N LEU A 146 5.93 10.94 16.10
CA LEU A 146 6.74 11.99 15.48
C LEU A 146 6.53 12.11 13.97
N GLY A 147 6.14 11.02 13.30
CA GLY A 147 6.15 10.89 11.85
C GLY A 147 5.13 11.77 11.15
N ALA A 148 3.87 11.79 11.60
CA ALA A 148 2.85 12.68 11.02
C ALA A 148 3.32 14.15 11.10
N LEU A 149 3.87 14.57 12.24
CA LEU A 149 4.36 15.93 12.44
C LEU A 149 5.49 16.31 11.47
N GLN A 150 6.26 15.36 10.92
CA GLN A 150 7.31 15.63 9.93
C GLN A 150 6.76 16.19 8.61
N PHE A 151 5.49 15.92 8.29
CA PHE A 151 4.86 16.38 7.06
C PHE A 151 4.18 17.75 7.20
N TRP A 152 4.08 18.30 8.42
CA TRP A 152 3.42 19.58 8.65
C TRP A 152 4.27 20.77 8.15
N PRO A 153 3.83 21.51 7.11
CA PRO A 153 4.68 22.54 6.50
C PRO A 153 5.04 23.69 7.45
N ALA A 154 4.15 24.07 8.38
CA ALA A 154 4.42 25.17 9.30
C ALA A 154 5.45 24.79 10.37
N LEU A 155 5.50 23.52 10.79
CA LEU A 155 6.46 23.04 11.79
C LEU A 155 7.88 23.04 11.22
N ARG A 156 8.03 22.56 9.98
CA ARG A 156 9.30 22.60 9.25
C ARG A 156 9.82 24.04 9.03
N ARG A 157 8.93 25.00 8.77
CA ARG A 157 9.31 26.40 8.49
C ARG A 157 9.57 27.22 9.76
N ASN A 158 8.70 27.08 10.75
CA ASN A 158 8.72 27.94 11.95
C ASN A 158 9.58 27.34 13.07
N TYR A 159 9.74 26.01 13.13
CA TYR A 159 10.48 25.31 14.18
C TYR A 159 11.49 24.30 13.60
N PRO A 160 12.46 24.74 12.77
CA PRO A 160 13.36 23.85 12.05
C PRO A 160 14.27 23.01 12.96
N ARG A 161 14.66 23.51 14.14
CA ARG A 161 15.45 22.74 15.12
C ARG A 161 14.64 21.55 15.65
N TRP A 162 13.39 21.79 16.05
CA TRP A 162 12.49 20.74 16.52
C TRP A 162 12.27 19.69 15.42
N HIS A 163 11.98 20.12 14.19
CA HIS A 163 11.80 19.21 13.06
C HIS A 163 13.02 18.30 12.84
N ARG A 164 14.23 18.85 12.88
CA ARG A 164 15.46 18.07 12.71
C ARG A 164 15.68 17.10 13.86
N THR A 165 15.51 17.54 15.11
CA THR A 165 15.68 16.66 16.28
C THR A 165 14.65 15.54 16.28
N ALA A 166 13.37 15.85 16.04
CA ALA A 166 12.31 14.86 15.92
C ALA A 166 12.57 13.89 14.75
N GLY A 167 13.09 14.38 13.63
CA GLY A 167 13.51 13.57 12.49
C GLY A 167 14.63 12.59 12.83
N VAL A 168 15.65 13.03 13.58
CA VAL A 168 16.74 12.14 14.03
C VAL A 168 16.21 11.05 14.98
N VAL A 169 15.38 11.42 15.96
CA VAL A 169 14.75 10.46 16.87
C VAL A 169 13.92 9.45 16.07
N TYR A 170 13.10 9.91 15.13
CA TYR A 170 12.33 9.05 14.23
C TYR A 170 13.23 8.07 13.47
N MET A 171 14.33 8.54 12.87
CA MET A 171 15.21 7.67 12.06
C MET A 171 15.85 6.58 12.91
N VAL A 172 16.36 6.93 14.09
CA VAL A 172 16.98 5.98 15.02
C VAL A 172 15.93 4.99 15.54
N SER A 173 14.79 5.47 16.01
CA SER A 173 13.69 4.60 16.48
C SER A 173 13.19 3.67 15.37
N SER A 174 13.05 4.15 14.14
CA SER A 174 12.62 3.33 13.01
C SER A 174 13.60 2.18 12.75
N GLN A 175 14.90 2.46 12.74
CA GLN A 175 15.90 1.43 12.52
C GLN A 175 15.94 0.39 13.66
N ILE A 176 15.86 0.84 14.93
CA ILE A 176 15.80 -0.06 16.10
C ILE A 176 14.54 -0.92 16.04
N ALA A 177 13.39 -0.33 15.70
CA ALA A 177 12.13 -1.07 15.56
C ALA A 177 12.25 -2.16 14.49
N MET A 178 12.83 -1.85 13.33
CA MET A 178 12.98 -2.85 12.27
C MET A 178 13.96 -3.97 12.64
N ILE A 179 15.08 -3.65 13.31
CA ILE A 179 16.01 -4.66 13.85
C ILE A 179 15.28 -5.57 14.85
N GLY A 180 14.47 -4.99 15.74
CA GLY A 180 13.63 -5.74 16.68
C GLY A 180 12.66 -6.68 15.95
N ALA A 181 11.93 -6.19 14.96
CA ALA A 181 11.00 -6.99 14.16
C ALA A 181 11.70 -8.15 13.44
N MET A 182 12.83 -7.89 12.77
CA MET A 182 13.60 -8.92 12.07
C MET A 182 14.16 -9.96 13.05
N THR A 183 14.64 -9.53 14.21
CA THR A 183 15.13 -10.45 15.26
C THR A 183 14.01 -11.34 15.79
N TYR A 184 12.81 -10.78 16.01
CA TYR A 184 11.63 -11.55 16.40
C TYR A 184 11.26 -12.59 15.34
N MET A 185 11.26 -12.20 14.06
CA MET A 185 10.92 -13.11 12.95
C MET A 185 11.92 -14.24 12.77
N VAL A 186 13.21 -14.00 12.99
CA VAL A 186 14.24 -15.06 12.94
C VAL A 186 14.10 -16.03 14.11
N ARG A 187 13.66 -15.56 15.28
CA ARG A 187 13.57 -16.36 16.52
C ARG A 187 12.24 -17.09 16.70
N THR A 188 11.22 -16.72 15.94
CA THR A 188 9.86 -17.25 16.12
C THR A 188 9.52 -18.13 14.92
N PRO A 189 9.16 -19.41 15.11
CA PRO A 189 8.70 -20.25 14.01
C PRO A 189 7.50 -19.64 13.29
N VAL A 190 7.44 -19.76 11.96
CA VAL A 190 6.35 -19.21 11.13
C VAL A 190 4.98 -19.72 11.58
N ALA A 191 4.88 -20.99 12.00
CA ALA A 191 3.64 -21.59 12.50
C ALA A 191 3.11 -20.92 13.79
N MET A 192 3.98 -20.26 14.55
CA MET A 192 3.62 -19.55 15.79
C MET A 192 3.37 -18.05 15.54
N MET A 193 3.60 -17.55 14.32
CA MET A 193 3.27 -16.18 13.97
C MET A 193 1.77 -16.09 13.65
N TYR A 194 1.15 -14.98 14.06
CA TYR A 194 -0.23 -14.69 13.70
C TYR A 194 -0.41 -14.74 12.18
N ASP A 195 -1.43 -15.46 11.70
CA ASP A 195 -1.71 -15.65 10.26
C ASP A 195 -0.54 -16.26 9.46
N THR A 196 0.42 -16.87 10.16
CA THR A 196 1.45 -17.78 9.67
C THR A 196 2.30 -17.22 8.50
N LEU A 197 2.41 -17.96 7.39
CA LEU A 197 3.29 -17.67 6.27
C LEU A 197 2.94 -16.37 5.53
N THR A 198 1.65 -16.08 5.35
CA THR A 198 1.21 -14.86 4.64
C THR A 198 1.66 -13.63 5.41
N PHE A 199 1.41 -13.60 6.71
CA PHE A 199 1.79 -12.49 7.56
C PHE A 199 3.31 -12.39 7.72
N ALA A 200 4.01 -13.50 7.95
CA ALA A 200 5.48 -13.52 8.04
C ALA A 200 6.16 -12.94 6.80
N THR A 201 5.65 -13.29 5.61
CA THR A 201 6.15 -12.76 4.33
C THR A 201 5.90 -11.25 4.21
N GLY A 202 4.69 -10.81 4.57
CA GLY A 202 4.36 -9.39 4.64
C GLY A 202 5.26 -8.62 5.61
N LEU A 203 5.51 -9.15 6.80
CA LEU A 203 6.37 -8.53 7.81
C LEU A 203 7.82 -8.39 7.34
N TRP A 204 8.39 -9.39 6.66
CA TRP A 204 9.72 -9.28 6.06
C TRP A 204 9.77 -8.20 4.98
N PHE A 205 8.78 -8.19 4.09
CA PHE A 205 8.67 -7.15 3.06
C PHE A 205 8.60 -5.75 3.68
N LEU A 206 7.80 -5.57 4.73
CA LEU A 206 7.67 -4.29 5.45
C LEU A 206 8.98 -3.92 6.16
N ALA A 207 9.61 -4.83 6.88
CA ALA A 207 10.86 -4.55 7.60
C ALA A 207 11.99 -4.10 6.65
N LEU A 208 12.12 -4.78 5.51
CA LEU A 208 13.07 -4.43 4.46
C LEU A 208 12.68 -3.13 3.75
N GLY A 209 11.39 -2.93 3.46
CA GLY A 209 10.86 -1.73 2.81
C GLY A 209 11.07 -0.46 3.66
N VAL A 210 10.77 -0.52 4.96
CA VAL A 210 11.05 0.57 5.92
C VAL A 210 12.55 0.84 5.97
N THR A 211 13.38 -0.19 6.14
CA THR A 211 14.84 -0.03 6.22
C THR A 211 15.40 0.60 4.95
N ALA A 212 15.06 0.07 3.77
CA ALA A 212 15.54 0.58 2.50
C ALA A 212 15.08 2.02 2.23
N SER A 213 13.80 2.33 2.44
CA SER A 213 13.27 3.68 2.26
C SER A 213 13.87 4.70 3.24
N LEU A 214 14.14 4.29 4.48
CA LEU A 214 14.82 5.12 5.49
C LEU A 214 16.25 5.46 5.05
N TRP A 215 17.03 4.46 4.63
CA TRP A 215 18.41 4.68 4.19
C TRP A 215 18.49 5.48 2.90
N MET A 216 17.55 5.30 1.96
CA MET A 216 17.44 6.15 0.78
C MET A 216 17.09 7.60 1.15
N SER A 217 16.20 7.79 2.13
CA SER A 217 15.90 9.12 2.67
C SER A 217 17.15 9.80 3.27
N ILE A 218 17.95 9.07 4.05
CA ILE A 218 19.21 9.57 4.64
C ILE A 218 20.23 9.87 3.54
N HIS A 219 20.37 8.99 2.56
CA HIS A 219 21.28 9.16 1.42
C HIS A 219 21.02 10.47 0.68
N HIS A 220 19.75 10.75 0.37
CA HIS A 220 19.35 12.00 -0.30
C HIS A 220 19.46 13.22 0.62
N LEU A 221 19.23 13.06 1.93
CA LEU A 221 19.45 14.13 2.90
C LEU A 221 20.92 14.58 2.94
N ILE A 222 21.86 13.64 2.98
CA ILE A 222 23.31 13.92 2.98
C ILE A 222 23.73 14.66 1.70
N ARG A 223 23.16 14.26 0.55
CA ARG A 223 23.36 14.93 -0.76
C ARG A 223 22.62 16.25 -0.92
N ARG A 224 21.85 16.67 0.10
CA ARG A 224 21.01 17.89 0.08
C ARG A 224 19.91 17.86 -0.99
N GLU A 225 19.50 16.66 -1.38
CA GLU A 225 18.40 16.39 -2.31
C GLU A 225 17.07 16.32 -1.55
N ILE A 226 16.63 17.49 -1.05
CA ILE A 226 15.54 17.59 -0.07
C ILE A 226 14.20 17.07 -0.61
N ALA A 227 13.95 17.20 -1.92
CA ALA A 227 12.72 16.71 -2.53
C ALA A 227 12.64 15.17 -2.45
N GLN A 228 13.74 14.49 -2.78
CA GLN A 228 13.87 13.04 -2.73
C GLN A 228 13.84 12.54 -1.29
N HIS A 229 14.54 13.22 -0.37
CA HIS A 229 14.45 12.94 1.06
C HIS A 229 12.99 12.96 1.55
N GLN A 230 12.25 14.04 1.27
CA GLN A 230 10.84 14.16 1.68
C GLN A 230 9.95 13.10 1.04
N ALA A 231 10.20 12.73 -0.21
CA ALA A 231 9.47 11.69 -0.92
C ALA A 231 9.74 10.29 -0.32
N TYR A 232 10.99 9.95 -0.04
CA TYR A 232 11.34 8.69 0.63
C TYR A 232 10.83 8.63 2.08
N MET A 233 10.81 9.75 2.80
CA MET A 233 10.15 9.81 4.12
C MET A 233 8.66 9.50 4.02
N ALA A 234 7.97 9.96 2.98
CA ALA A 234 6.55 9.65 2.77
C ALA A 234 6.33 8.15 2.48
N ILE A 235 7.18 7.53 1.66
CA ILE A 235 7.15 6.07 1.41
C ILE A 235 7.45 5.31 2.71
N ASN A 236 8.48 5.70 3.44
CA ASN A 236 8.89 5.09 4.70
C ASN A 236 7.77 5.14 5.74
N TYR A 237 7.16 6.31 5.92
CA TYR A 237 6.01 6.45 6.82
C TYR A 237 4.81 5.66 6.31
N GLY A 238 4.58 5.62 4.99
CA GLY A 238 3.60 4.74 4.35
C GLY A 238 3.75 3.28 4.79
N PHE A 239 4.97 2.72 4.75
CA PHE A 239 5.19 1.35 5.25
C PHE A 239 4.90 1.20 6.75
N LEU A 240 5.27 2.18 7.56
CA LEU A 240 5.03 2.14 9.00
C LEU A 240 3.54 2.32 9.39
N LEU A 241 2.73 2.95 8.53
CA LEU A 241 1.29 3.07 8.72
C LEU A 241 0.57 1.73 8.73
N THR A 242 1.22 0.64 8.30
CA THR A 242 0.63 -0.70 8.42
C THR A 242 0.24 -1.05 9.84
N ALA A 243 0.97 -0.59 10.87
CA ALA A 243 0.64 -0.89 12.26
C ALA A 243 -0.75 -0.32 12.69
N PRO A 244 -1.04 0.99 12.58
CA PRO A 244 -2.36 1.52 12.87
C PRO A 244 -3.43 1.02 11.90
N PHE A 245 -3.13 0.93 10.59
CA PHE A 245 -4.12 0.48 9.62
C PHE A 245 -4.52 -0.98 9.82
N THR A 246 -3.62 -1.86 10.26
CA THR A 246 -3.98 -3.25 10.60
C THR A 246 -5.09 -3.30 11.66
N ARG A 247 -5.06 -2.42 12.67
CA ARG A 247 -6.12 -2.36 13.69
C ARG A 247 -7.44 -1.85 13.13
N ILE A 248 -7.37 -0.84 12.27
CA ILE A 248 -8.55 -0.28 11.60
C ILE A 248 -9.16 -1.35 10.67
N ASP A 249 -8.34 -2.07 9.92
CA ASP A 249 -8.76 -3.12 8.99
C ASP A 249 -9.37 -4.30 9.72
N TRP A 250 -8.88 -4.65 10.91
CA TRP A 250 -9.52 -5.69 11.73
C TRP A 250 -10.92 -5.30 12.18
N ILE A 251 -11.10 -4.06 12.64
CA ILE A 251 -12.42 -3.54 12.99
C ILE A 251 -13.33 -3.53 11.75
N TRP A 252 -12.83 -3.02 10.63
CA TRP A 252 -13.55 -3.02 9.36
C TRP A 252 -13.96 -4.43 8.92
N ALA A 253 -13.02 -5.39 8.91
CA ALA A 253 -13.29 -6.75 8.49
C ALA A 253 -14.29 -7.45 9.42
N ALA A 254 -14.21 -7.22 10.73
CA ALA A 254 -15.19 -7.74 11.68
C ALA A 254 -16.57 -7.08 11.57
N MET A 255 -16.66 -5.80 11.16
CA MET A 255 -17.94 -5.14 10.89
C MET A 255 -18.58 -5.64 9.58
N VAL A 256 -17.78 -5.91 8.55
CA VAL A 256 -18.26 -6.38 7.24
C VAL A 256 -18.59 -7.87 7.28
N TYR A 257 -17.85 -8.66 8.06
CA TYR A 257 -18.01 -10.11 8.20
C TYR A 257 -18.23 -10.50 9.66
N PRO A 258 -19.38 -10.12 10.28
CA PRO A 258 -19.63 -10.35 11.71
C PRO A 258 -19.79 -11.83 12.07
N ASP A 259 -20.16 -12.67 11.09
CA ASP A 259 -20.47 -14.08 11.29
C ASP A 259 -19.23 -15.00 11.22
N VAL A 260 -18.05 -14.47 10.92
CA VAL A 260 -16.80 -15.23 10.87
C VAL A 260 -15.86 -14.85 12.00
N ASN A 261 -15.01 -15.79 12.42
CA ASN A 261 -14.01 -15.52 13.46
C ASN A 261 -12.92 -14.54 12.99
N GLN A 262 -12.17 -13.99 13.95
CA GLN A 262 -11.14 -12.99 13.69
C GLN A 262 -10.03 -13.50 12.77
N ASN A 263 -9.65 -14.78 12.88
CA ASN A 263 -8.60 -15.36 12.03
C ASN A 263 -9.02 -15.38 10.55
N THR A 264 -10.30 -15.65 10.28
CA THR A 264 -10.86 -15.69 8.92
C THR A 264 -11.10 -14.29 8.38
N SER A 265 -11.68 -13.39 9.18
CA SER A 265 -11.89 -11.99 8.75
C SER A 265 -10.56 -11.29 8.46
N ASN A 266 -9.50 -11.64 9.20
CA ASN A 266 -8.14 -11.14 8.98
C ASN A 266 -7.60 -11.42 7.57
N PHE A 267 -8.06 -12.46 6.88
CA PHE A 267 -7.66 -12.72 5.48
C PHE A 267 -7.98 -11.54 4.57
N SER A 268 -9.12 -10.87 4.81
CA SER A 268 -9.51 -9.65 4.09
C SER A 268 -8.69 -8.44 4.53
N ALA A 269 -8.46 -8.27 5.85
CA ALA A 269 -7.66 -7.17 6.37
C ALA A 269 -6.22 -7.19 5.81
N VAL A 270 -5.56 -8.34 5.83
CA VAL A 270 -4.19 -8.47 5.30
C VAL A 270 -4.13 -8.28 3.78
N ALA A 271 -5.17 -8.69 3.05
CA ALA A 271 -5.22 -8.53 1.60
C ALA A 271 -5.23 -7.05 1.15
N VAL A 272 -5.74 -6.13 1.97
CA VAL A 272 -5.75 -4.69 1.66
C VAL A 272 -4.54 -3.95 2.22
N LEU A 273 -4.04 -4.39 3.38
CA LEU A 273 -3.15 -3.65 4.28
C LEU A 273 -1.95 -2.97 3.61
N ILE A 274 -1.11 -3.73 2.91
CA ILE A 274 0.16 -3.17 2.42
C ILE A 274 -0.11 -2.20 1.26
N ALA A 275 -0.93 -2.59 0.30
CA ALA A 275 -1.26 -1.75 -0.85
C ALA A 275 -1.92 -0.42 -0.43
N GLN A 276 -2.85 -0.45 0.53
CA GLN A 276 -3.45 0.78 1.05
C GLN A 276 -2.43 1.69 1.72
N CYS A 277 -1.55 1.14 2.56
CA CYS A 277 -0.56 1.94 3.29
C CYS A 277 0.45 2.58 2.33
N MET A 278 0.80 1.89 1.24
CA MET A 278 1.61 2.46 0.17
C MET A 278 0.88 3.56 -0.60
N LEU A 279 -0.43 3.40 -0.87
CA LEU A 279 -1.24 4.48 -1.43
C LEU A 279 -1.26 5.70 -0.50
N PHE A 280 -1.44 5.51 0.81
CA PHE A 280 -1.35 6.62 1.77
C PHE A 280 0.05 7.27 1.79
N GLY A 281 1.13 6.49 1.66
CA GLY A 281 2.47 7.02 1.47
C GLY A 281 2.59 7.90 0.20
N TYR A 282 2.01 7.44 -0.91
CA TYR A 282 1.92 8.24 -2.15
C TYR A 282 1.07 9.51 -1.97
N LEU A 283 -0.06 9.43 -1.27
CA LEU A 283 -0.91 10.59 -0.97
C LEU A 283 -0.19 11.61 -0.08
N LEU A 284 0.59 11.17 0.90
CA LEU A 284 1.44 12.04 1.71
C LEU A 284 2.52 12.73 0.87
N LEU A 285 3.11 12.01 -0.09
CA LEU A 285 4.04 12.58 -1.07
C LEU A 285 3.34 13.66 -1.93
N CYS A 286 2.15 13.38 -2.45
CA CYS A 286 1.35 14.36 -3.21
C CYS A 286 1.00 15.59 -2.38
N MET A 287 0.59 15.39 -1.13
CA MET A 287 0.28 16.48 -0.20
C MET A 287 1.51 17.35 0.08
N ASN A 288 2.69 16.74 0.28
CA ASN A 288 3.94 17.49 0.42
C ASN A 288 4.21 18.36 -0.81
N ARG A 289 4.06 17.80 -2.03
CA ARG A 289 4.21 18.54 -3.29
C ARG A 289 3.22 19.72 -3.39
N TRP A 290 1.98 19.57 -2.91
CA TRP A 290 0.96 20.61 -2.96
C TRP A 290 1.27 21.81 -2.05
N PHE A 291 1.93 21.59 -0.91
CA PHE A 291 2.35 22.68 -0.02
C PHE A 291 3.66 23.36 -0.43
N GLN A 292 4.34 22.84 -1.45
CA GLN A 292 5.56 23.41 -2.02
C GLN A 292 5.25 24.39 -3.16
N LYS A 293 6.04 25.45 -3.28
CA LYS A 293 5.93 26.41 -4.39
C LYS A 293 6.43 25.75 -5.68
N SER A 294 5.77 26.02 -6.79
CA SER A 294 6.26 25.58 -8.11
C SER A 294 7.53 26.34 -8.49
N ARG A 295 8.45 25.66 -9.17
CA ARG A 295 9.65 26.25 -9.77
C ARG A 295 9.29 27.00 -11.06
N PRO A 296 9.91 28.16 -11.33
CA PRO A 296 9.87 28.76 -12.66
C PRO A 296 10.33 27.74 -13.71
N ALA A 297 9.79 27.82 -14.92
CA ALA A 297 10.15 26.90 -16.01
C ALA A 297 11.67 26.87 -16.28
N THR A 298 12.36 27.99 -16.06
CA THR A 298 13.82 28.16 -16.19
C THR A 298 14.62 27.62 -14.99
N GLY A 299 13.96 27.29 -13.87
CA GLY A 299 14.56 26.86 -12.61
C GLY A 299 14.21 25.43 -12.21
N ARG A 300 13.74 24.59 -13.16
CA ARG A 300 13.61 23.14 -12.92
C ARG A 300 14.97 22.61 -12.50
N ALA A 301 15.04 21.89 -11.37
CA ALA A 301 16.30 21.27 -10.99
C ALA A 301 16.76 20.33 -12.11
N GLY A 302 18.08 20.30 -12.34
CA GLY A 302 18.68 19.27 -13.17
C GLY A 302 18.31 17.87 -12.66
N PRO A 303 18.34 16.86 -13.55
CA PRO A 303 18.07 15.49 -13.14
C PRO A 303 19.05 15.09 -12.03
N VAL A 304 18.52 14.39 -11.00
CA VAL A 304 19.32 13.86 -9.87
C VAL A 304 20.43 12.93 -10.39
N PHE A 305 20.11 12.19 -11.45
CA PHE A 305 21.03 11.29 -12.13
C PHE A 305 21.56 11.91 -13.43
N PRO A 306 22.75 11.48 -13.90
CA PRO A 306 23.23 11.85 -15.23
C PRO A 306 22.18 11.58 -16.32
N VAL A 307 22.16 12.42 -17.36
CA VAL A 307 21.19 12.29 -18.46
C VAL A 307 21.25 10.91 -19.10
N ALA A 308 22.47 10.42 -19.39
CA ALA A 308 22.67 9.08 -19.97
C ALA A 308 22.11 7.95 -19.09
N LEU A 309 22.25 8.07 -17.76
CA LEU A 309 21.69 7.09 -16.82
C LEU A 309 20.15 7.18 -16.81
N THR A 310 19.60 8.39 -16.80
CA THR A 310 18.15 8.62 -16.85
C THR A 310 17.53 8.06 -18.12
N GLU A 311 18.17 8.27 -19.27
CA GLU A 311 17.74 7.71 -20.55
C GLU A 311 17.86 6.19 -20.58
N SER A 312 18.95 5.63 -20.03
CA SER A 312 19.14 4.18 -19.93
C SER A 312 18.07 3.53 -19.06
N VAL A 313 17.80 4.09 -17.88
CA VAL A 313 16.76 3.62 -16.97
C VAL A 313 15.38 3.73 -17.62
N ALA A 314 15.09 4.83 -18.34
CA ALA A 314 13.84 4.98 -19.06
C ALA A 314 13.70 3.93 -20.18
N ASN A 315 14.75 3.70 -20.98
CA ASN A 315 14.73 2.71 -22.05
C ASN A 315 14.53 1.28 -21.51
N VAL A 316 15.27 0.90 -20.47
CA VAL A 316 15.13 -0.42 -19.82
C VAL A 316 13.76 -0.56 -19.18
N GLY A 317 13.30 0.44 -18.42
CA GLY A 317 12.00 0.41 -17.75
C GLY A 317 10.83 0.30 -18.73
N VAL A 318 10.87 1.05 -19.83
CA VAL A 318 9.86 0.96 -20.91
C VAL A 318 9.90 -0.42 -21.57
N ALA A 319 11.08 -0.97 -21.85
CA ALA A 319 11.21 -2.30 -22.44
C ALA A 319 10.64 -3.38 -21.51
N VAL A 320 11.04 -3.38 -20.23
CA VAL A 320 10.55 -4.33 -19.21
C VAL A 320 9.04 -4.23 -19.07
N LEU A 321 8.47 -3.05 -18.90
CA LEU A 321 7.02 -2.87 -18.76
C LEU A 321 6.27 -3.24 -20.04
N SER A 322 6.86 -3.04 -21.22
CA SER A 322 6.27 -3.48 -22.48
C SER A 322 6.22 -5.01 -22.57
N VAL A 323 7.30 -5.70 -22.18
CA VAL A 323 7.35 -7.17 -22.12
C VAL A 323 6.34 -7.70 -21.11
N LEU A 324 6.28 -7.11 -19.91
CA LEU A 324 5.29 -7.48 -18.89
C LEU A 324 3.86 -7.26 -19.37
N SER A 325 3.61 -6.18 -20.13
CA SER A 325 2.28 -5.93 -20.73
C SER A 325 1.91 -6.97 -21.78
N ILE A 326 2.87 -7.40 -22.61
CA ILE A 326 2.65 -8.47 -23.60
C ILE A 326 2.40 -9.81 -22.89
N ALA A 327 3.16 -10.12 -21.83
CA ALA A 327 2.96 -11.33 -21.02
C ALA A 327 1.59 -11.31 -20.31
N ALA A 328 1.18 -10.17 -19.77
CA ALA A 328 -0.14 -10.00 -19.16
C ALA A 328 -1.26 -10.16 -20.18
N LEU A 329 -1.10 -9.65 -21.41
CA LEU A 329 -2.04 -9.87 -22.50
C LEU A 329 -2.20 -11.38 -22.77
N ALA A 330 -1.10 -12.12 -22.88
CA ALA A 330 -1.14 -13.57 -23.07
C ALA A 330 -1.85 -14.29 -21.92
N ALA A 331 -1.55 -13.91 -20.66
CA ALA A 331 -2.21 -14.45 -19.48
C ALA A 331 -3.71 -14.14 -19.44
N VAL A 332 -4.12 -12.93 -19.86
CA VAL A 332 -5.53 -12.54 -19.94
C VAL A 332 -6.27 -13.35 -20.99
N VAL A 333 -5.67 -13.52 -22.18
CA VAL A 333 -6.24 -14.34 -23.25
C VAL A 333 -6.40 -15.78 -22.79
N ASP A 334 -5.34 -16.39 -22.24
CA ASP A 334 -5.39 -17.78 -21.81
C ASP A 334 -6.43 -17.97 -20.69
N HIS A 335 -6.28 -17.26 -19.56
CA HIS A 335 -7.04 -17.57 -18.36
C HIS A 335 -8.40 -16.89 -18.20
N TYR A 336 -8.77 -16.00 -19.13
CA TYR A 336 -10.10 -15.37 -19.12
C TYR A 336 -10.87 -15.54 -20.43
N LEU A 337 -10.23 -15.91 -21.54
CA LEU A 337 -10.95 -16.18 -22.80
C LEU A 337 -10.93 -17.67 -23.18
N VAL A 338 -9.77 -18.31 -23.16
CA VAL A 338 -9.60 -19.70 -23.64
C VAL A 338 -9.93 -20.72 -22.55
N THR A 339 -9.26 -20.63 -21.41
CA THR A 339 -9.35 -21.53 -20.26
C THR A 339 -9.80 -20.78 -18.99
N PRO A 340 -11.07 -20.34 -18.93
CA PRO A 340 -11.53 -19.45 -17.87
C PRO A 340 -11.57 -20.13 -16.50
N GLY A 341 -10.81 -19.57 -15.55
CA GLY A 341 -10.80 -19.98 -14.14
C GLY A 341 -9.46 -20.55 -13.67
N LEU A 342 -9.27 -20.56 -12.35
CA LEU A 342 -8.04 -21.08 -11.73
C LEU A 342 -7.94 -22.61 -11.75
N ASP A 343 -9.06 -23.31 -11.89
CA ASP A 343 -9.09 -24.78 -11.97
C ASP A 343 -8.40 -25.34 -13.22
N GLN A 344 -8.27 -24.52 -14.27
CA GLN A 344 -7.54 -24.86 -15.49
C GLN A 344 -6.07 -24.39 -15.47
N PHE A 345 -5.64 -23.69 -14.42
CA PHE A 345 -4.30 -23.11 -14.33
C PHE A 345 -3.25 -24.16 -13.90
N ARG A 346 -2.73 -24.93 -14.88
CA ARG A 346 -1.82 -26.06 -14.65
C ARG A 346 -0.58 -25.72 -13.83
N ALA A 347 0.09 -24.60 -14.12
CA ALA A 347 1.32 -24.23 -13.42
C ALA A 347 1.09 -23.87 -11.94
N GLY A 348 -0.15 -23.58 -11.53
CA GLY A 348 -0.51 -23.27 -10.15
C GLY A 348 -1.18 -24.40 -9.39
N GLN A 349 -1.43 -25.57 -10.01
CA GLN A 349 -2.20 -26.66 -9.39
C GLN A 349 -1.57 -27.16 -8.08
N ASP A 350 -0.24 -27.18 -8.00
CA ASP A 350 0.48 -27.61 -6.79
C ASP A 350 0.50 -26.54 -5.68
N TRP A 351 0.06 -25.31 -5.99
CA TRP A 351 0.21 -24.14 -5.12
C TRP A 351 -1.12 -23.49 -4.72
N ILE A 352 -2.24 -23.99 -5.25
CA ILE A 352 -3.58 -23.47 -5.00
C ILE A 352 -4.48 -24.64 -4.57
N PRO A 353 -5.19 -24.54 -3.44
CA PRO A 353 -6.17 -25.55 -3.05
C PRO A 353 -7.24 -25.77 -4.13
N ALA A 354 -7.51 -27.04 -4.45
CA ALA A 354 -8.48 -27.40 -5.49
C ALA A 354 -9.88 -26.81 -5.23
N GLY A 355 -10.31 -26.74 -3.97
CA GLY A 355 -11.59 -26.14 -3.59
C GLY A 355 -11.67 -24.64 -3.93
N LEU A 356 -10.61 -23.88 -3.64
CA LEU A 356 -10.51 -22.46 -4.01
C LEU A 356 -10.51 -22.28 -5.53
N ALA A 357 -9.71 -23.09 -6.24
CA ALA A 357 -9.61 -23.02 -7.69
C ALA A 357 -10.95 -23.32 -8.37
N ALA A 358 -11.67 -24.36 -7.92
CA ALA A 358 -12.99 -24.72 -8.41
C ALA A 358 -14.05 -23.66 -8.08
N PHE A 359 -14.02 -23.10 -6.86
CA PHE A 359 -14.92 -22.02 -6.47
C PHE A 359 -14.76 -20.80 -7.38
N GLN A 360 -13.54 -20.26 -7.50
CA GLN A 360 -13.28 -19.09 -8.34
C GLN A 360 -13.60 -19.38 -9.82
N GLY A 361 -13.26 -20.57 -10.31
CA GLY A 361 -13.60 -21.02 -11.67
C GLY A 361 -15.10 -21.03 -11.93
N SER A 362 -15.91 -21.50 -10.98
CA SER A 362 -17.37 -21.54 -11.12
C SER A 362 -17.99 -20.14 -11.20
N VAL A 363 -17.54 -19.20 -10.35
CA VAL A 363 -18.01 -17.80 -10.35
C VAL A 363 -17.67 -17.08 -11.66
N LEU A 364 -16.43 -17.22 -12.15
CA LEU A 364 -15.99 -16.55 -13.38
C LEU A 364 -16.62 -17.16 -14.64
N ARG A 365 -16.91 -18.47 -14.66
CA ARG A 365 -17.63 -19.11 -15.77
C ARG A 365 -19.10 -18.74 -15.81
N ALA A 366 -19.73 -18.51 -14.66
CA ALA A 366 -21.11 -18.05 -14.58
C ALA A 366 -21.32 -16.61 -15.08
N THR A 367 -20.25 -15.85 -15.32
CA THR A 367 -20.31 -14.41 -15.64
C THR A 367 -19.56 -14.02 -16.92
N PRO A 368 -19.93 -14.60 -18.08
CA PRO A 368 -19.21 -14.41 -19.33
C PRO A 368 -19.17 -12.94 -19.78
N GLY A 369 -20.25 -12.17 -19.57
CA GLY A 369 -20.31 -10.76 -19.98
C GLY A 369 -19.25 -9.90 -19.31
N SER A 370 -19.16 -9.95 -17.98
CA SER A 370 -18.10 -9.24 -17.24
C SER A 370 -16.70 -9.74 -17.60
N ARG A 371 -16.55 -11.04 -17.88
CA ARG A 371 -15.27 -11.63 -18.28
C ARG A 371 -14.77 -11.12 -19.62
N TRP A 372 -15.65 -11.01 -20.61
CA TRP A 372 -15.33 -10.38 -21.88
C TRP A 372 -14.99 -8.89 -21.71
N LEU A 373 -15.75 -8.16 -20.89
CA LEU A 373 -15.46 -6.76 -20.62
C LEU A 373 -14.07 -6.58 -20.00
N TYR A 374 -13.75 -7.34 -18.94
CA TYR A 374 -12.42 -7.36 -18.30
C TYR A 374 -11.33 -7.69 -19.31
N ALA A 375 -11.49 -8.77 -20.09
CA ALA A 375 -10.47 -9.19 -21.02
C ALA A 375 -10.20 -8.13 -22.09
N VAL A 376 -11.26 -7.55 -22.69
CA VAL A 376 -11.12 -6.49 -23.70
C VAL A 376 -10.47 -5.24 -23.10
N SER A 377 -10.87 -4.82 -21.89
CA SER A 377 -10.27 -3.65 -21.25
C SER A 377 -8.81 -3.87 -20.88
N ALA A 378 -8.47 -5.01 -20.26
CA ALA A 378 -7.11 -5.34 -19.88
C ALA A 378 -6.19 -5.52 -21.09
N ILE A 379 -6.63 -6.24 -22.13
CA ILE A 379 -5.90 -6.39 -23.40
C ILE A 379 -5.68 -5.02 -24.04
N GLY A 380 -6.71 -4.16 -24.06
CA GLY A 380 -6.61 -2.80 -24.59
C GLY A 380 -5.54 -1.97 -23.87
N VAL A 381 -5.52 -1.97 -22.53
CA VAL A 381 -4.47 -1.28 -21.75
C VAL A 381 -3.09 -1.86 -22.03
N CYS A 382 -2.96 -3.19 -22.02
CA CYS A 382 -1.68 -3.87 -22.25
C CYS A 382 -1.13 -3.62 -23.66
N ALA A 383 -2.00 -3.57 -24.68
CA ALA A 383 -1.62 -3.27 -26.06
C ALA A 383 -1.22 -1.80 -26.24
N LEU A 384 -1.86 -0.87 -25.53
CA LEU A 384 -1.54 0.56 -25.58
C LEU A 384 -0.28 0.92 -24.78
N ALA A 385 0.04 0.15 -23.73
CA ALA A 385 1.13 0.46 -22.79
C ALA A 385 2.49 0.70 -23.47
N PRO A 386 3.00 -0.17 -24.38
CA PRO A 386 4.28 0.08 -25.06
C PRO A 386 4.32 1.43 -25.81
N PHE A 387 3.22 1.79 -26.47
CA PHE A 387 3.14 3.04 -27.22
C PHE A 387 3.04 4.26 -26.32
N LEU A 388 2.25 4.17 -25.24
CA LEU A 388 2.09 5.24 -24.27
C LEU A 388 3.40 5.48 -23.51
N LEU A 389 4.03 4.42 -23.02
CA LEU A 389 5.31 4.48 -22.31
C LEU A 389 6.41 5.06 -23.19
N ARG A 390 6.52 4.60 -24.45
CA ARG A 390 7.49 5.17 -25.39
C ARG A 390 7.23 6.65 -25.67
N ALA A 391 5.97 7.04 -25.92
CA ALA A 391 5.61 8.45 -26.15
C ALA A 391 5.83 9.34 -24.91
N ALA A 392 5.68 8.78 -23.70
CA ALA A 392 5.84 9.49 -22.45
C ALA A 392 7.32 9.64 -22.02
N PHE A 393 8.16 8.63 -22.29
CA PHE A 393 9.48 8.52 -21.68
C PHE A 393 10.67 8.49 -22.66
N ILE A 394 10.46 8.13 -23.93
CA ILE A 394 11.55 7.93 -24.90
C ILE A 394 11.48 8.95 -26.04
N GLY A 395 12.62 9.58 -26.32
CA GLY A 395 12.79 10.47 -27.46
C GLY A 395 12.13 11.85 -27.27
N LYS A 396 11.81 12.50 -28.39
CA LYS A 396 11.21 13.84 -28.39
C LYS A 396 9.82 13.80 -27.76
N ALA A 397 9.50 14.80 -26.94
CA ALA A 397 8.20 14.92 -26.29
C ALA A 397 7.06 14.95 -27.32
N GLN A 398 6.08 14.07 -27.16
CA GLN A 398 4.89 13.96 -28.04
C GLN A 398 3.60 14.20 -27.25
N PRO A 399 3.38 15.42 -26.69
CA PRO A 399 2.31 15.69 -25.73
C PRO A 399 0.91 15.31 -26.25
N ALA A 400 0.59 15.66 -27.49
CA ALA A 400 -0.71 15.34 -28.09
C ALA A 400 -0.94 13.83 -28.28
N ARG A 401 0.13 13.06 -28.56
CA ARG A 401 0.03 11.59 -28.65
C ARG A 401 -0.11 10.98 -27.26
N THR A 402 0.70 11.42 -26.30
CA THR A 402 0.62 10.97 -24.91
C THR A 402 -0.78 11.20 -24.34
N MET A 403 -1.38 12.37 -24.56
CA MET A 403 -2.72 12.68 -24.04
C MET A 403 -3.80 11.78 -24.63
N ARG A 404 -3.78 11.52 -25.95
CA ARG A 404 -4.75 10.61 -26.59
C ARG A 404 -4.62 9.17 -26.07
N LEU A 405 -3.40 8.66 -25.99
CA LEU A 405 -3.15 7.32 -25.47
C LEU A 405 -3.53 7.21 -23.98
N ALA A 406 -3.17 8.21 -23.17
CA ALA A 406 -3.54 8.28 -21.76
C ALA A 406 -5.06 8.33 -21.54
N THR A 407 -5.81 9.01 -22.41
CA THR A 407 -7.28 9.05 -22.35
C THR A 407 -7.85 7.65 -22.55
N ALA A 408 -7.41 6.96 -23.61
CA ALA A 408 -7.87 5.60 -23.90
C ALA A 408 -7.49 4.63 -22.76
N THR A 409 -6.26 4.71 -22.27
CA THR A 409 -5.82 3.94 -21.10
C THR A 409 -6.69 4.22 -19.88
N GLY A 410 -6.97 5.48 -19.55
CA GLY A 410 -7.81 5.84 -18.40
C GLY A 410 -9.22 5.28 -18.50
N VAL A 411 -9.87 5.36 -19.67
CA VAL A 411 -11.22 4.80 -19.87
C VAL A 411 -11.23 3.28 -19.74
N LEU A 412 -10.25 2.60 -20.35
CA LEU A 412 -10.15 1.13 -20.27
C LEU A 412 -9.82 0.66 -18.85
N THR A 413 -8.90 1.33 -18.15
CA THR A 413 -8.60 1.04 -16.74
C THR A 413 -9.83 1.26 -15.85
N ALA A 414 -10.66 2.29 -16.11
CA ALA A 414 -11.90 2.48 -15.35
C ALA A 414 -12.90 1.33 -15.57
N ALA A 415 -13.07 0.89 -16.82
CA ALA A 415 -13.92 -0.27 -17.14
C ALA A 415 -13.41 -1.55 -16.46
N ASN A 416 -12.09 -1.77 -16.49
CA ASN A 416 -11.44 -2.91 -15.86
C ASN A 416 -11.66 -2.90 -14.34
N GLY A 417 -11.41 -1.76 -13.68
CA GLY A 417 -11.61 -1.61 -12.25
C GLY A 417 -13.06 -1.81 -11.80
N ALA A 418 -14.04 -1.33 -12.59
CA ALA A 418 -15.46 -1.56 -12.32
C ALA A 418 -15.83 -3.05 -12.38
N VAL A 419 -15.28 -3.81 -13.33
CA VAL A 419 -15.48 -5.27 -13.39
C VAL A 419 -14.86 -5.96 -12.17
N LEU A 420 -13.68 -5.53 -11.73
CA LEU A 420 -13.02 -6.11 -10.56
C LEU A 420 -13.81 -5.86 -9.26
N LEU A 421 -14.41 -4.68 -9.09
CA LEU A 421 -15.33 -4.42 -7.99
C LEU A 421 -16.53 -5.37 -8.02
N TYR A 422 -17.12 -5.58 -9.20
CA TYR A 422 -18.25 -6.50 -9.40
C TYR A 422 -17.85 -7.95 -9.08
N TRP A 423 -16.72 -8.42 -9.59
CA TRP A 423 -16.22 -9.77 -9.29
C TRP A 423 -15.91 -9.96 -7.82
N GLY A 424 -15.36 -8.96 -7.15
CA GLY A 424 -15.12 -9.07 -5.73
C GLY A 424 -16.42 -9.09 -4.90
N GLN A 425 -17.54 -8.55 -5.41
CA GLN A 425 -18.84 -8.80 -4.78
C GLN A 425 -19.32 -10.25 -4.98
N LEU A 426 -19.14 -10.80 -6.19
CA LEU A 426 -19.57 -12.16 -6.51
C LEU A 426 -18.76 -13.24 -5.77
N LEU A 427 -17.47 -13.01 -5.57
CA LEU A 427 -16.59 -13.92 -4.84
C LEU A 427 -16.86 -13.93 -3.32
N GLY A 428 -17.65 -12.98 -2.83
CA GLY A 428 -18.12 -12.92 -1.45
C GLY A 428 -17.02 -12.68 -0.42
N GLY A 429 -17.35 -12.97 0.83
CA GLY A 429 -16.47 -12.77 1.99
C GLY A 429 -15.43 -13.87 2.20
N PRO A 430 -14.54 -13.68 3.18
CA PRO A 430 -13.50 -14.64 3.50
C PRO A 430 -14.07 -15.88 4.19
N THR A 431 -13.57 -17.05 3.80
CA THR A 431 -13.87 -18.36 4.40
C THR A 431 -12.65 -19.26 4.27
N ALA A 432 -12.67 -20.44 4.89
CA ALA A 432 -11.60 -21.43 4.71
C ALA A 432 -11.41 -21.86 3.24
N ILE A 433 -12.48 -21.84 2.43
CA ILE A 433 -12.45 -22.23 1.00
C ILE A 433 -12.12 -21.04 0.12
N THR A 434 -12.78 -19.90 0.35
CA THR A 434 -12.64 -18.70 -0.48
C THR A 434 -11.42 -17.87 -0.11
N SER A 435 -10.70 -18.22 0.95
CA SER A 435 -9.54 -17.48 1.45
C SER A 435 -9.93 -16.05 1.82
N SER A 436 -9.34 -15.03 1.20
CA SER A 436 -9.73 -13.61 1.35
C SER A 436 -10.97 -13.22 0.53
N GLY A 437 -11.62 -14.17 -0.15
CA GLY A 437 -12.81 -13.96 -0.96
C GLY A 437 -12.56 -12.97 -2.09
N GLY A 438 -13.51 -12.06 -2.30
CA GLY A 438 -13.41 -11.01 -3.31
C GLY A 438 -12.60 -9.79 -2.92
N THR A 439 -12.05 -9.74 -1.71
CA THR A 439 -11.34 -8.56 -1.18
C THR A 439 -10.15 -8.12 -2.06
N PRO A 440 -9.24 -9.01 -2.53
CA PRO A 440 -8.16 -8.60 -3.42
C PRO A 440 -8.65 -7.99 -4.74
N PHE A 441 -9.77 -8.49 -5.28
CA PHE A 441 -10.37 -7.98 -6.51
C PHE A 441 -10.98 -6.60 -6.28
N GLN A 442 -11.71 -6.40 -5.18
CA GLN A 442 -12.25 -5.10 -4.80
C GLN A 442 -11.12 -4.07 -4.61
N MET A 443 -10.05 -4.46 -3.93
CA MET A 443 -8.91 -3.59 -3.68
C MET A 443 -8.21 -3.18 -4.96
N ASN A 444 -7.91 -4.13 -5.85
CA ASN A 444 -7.30 -3.82 -7.14
C ASN A 444 -8.24 -2.96 -8.00
N GLY A 445 -9.53 -3.28 -8.04
CA GLY A 445 -10.53 -2.51 -8.78
C GLY A 445 -10.67 -1.06 -8.29
N ALA A 446 -10.62 -0.85 -6.97
CA ALA A 446 -10.63 0.48 -6.39
C ALA A 446 -9.39 1.30 -6.77
N PHE A 447 -8.22 0.67 -6.83
CA PHE A 447 -6.97 1.33 -7.21
C PHE A 447 -6.95 1.68 -8.70
N GLU A 448 -7.41 0.77 -9.55
CA GLU A 448 -7.58 1.03 -10.97
C GLU A 448 -8.53 2.21 -11.22
N LEU A 449 -9.69 2.23 -10.56
CA LEU A 449 -10.63 3.35 -10.67
C LEU A 449 -10.04 4.66 -10.15
N PHE A 450 -9.36 4.62 -9.00
CA PHE A 450 -8.70 5.79 -8.43
C PHE A 450 -7.69 6.40 -9.40
N PHE A 451 -6.77 5.61 -9.95
CA PHE A 451 -5.76 6.09 -10.89
C PHE A 451 -6.33 6.41 -12.27
N ALA A 452 -7.41 5.75 -12.70
CA ALA A 452 -8.13 6.12 -13.91
C ALA A 452 -8.77 7.50 -13.80
N VAL A 453 -9.44 7.79 -12.67
CA VAL A 453 -10.02 9.11 -12.40
C VAL A 453 -8.94 10.18 -12.35
N LEU A 454 -7.83 9.93 -11.64
CA LEU A 454 -6.71 10.86 -11.62
C LEU A 454 -6.13 11.08 -13.02
N LEU A 455 -5.90 10.02 -13.78
CA LEU A 455 -5.36 10.10 -15.14
C LEU A 455 -6.24 10.94 -16.06
N LEU A 456 -7.55 10.66 -16.09
CA LEU A 456 -8.52 11.41 -16.90
C LEU A 456 -8.62 12.86 -16.45
N TRP A 457 -8.62 13.13 -15.14
CA TRP A 457 -8.55 14.49 -14.62
C TRP A 457 -7.26 15.21 -15.05
N GLY A 458 -6.12 14.52 -15.02
CA GLY A 458 -4.83 15.04 -15.47
C GLY A 458 -4.83 15.39 -16.96
N VAL A 459 -5.47 14.55 -17.79
CA VAL A 459 -5.66 14.82 -19.22
C VAL A 459 -6.55 16.06 -19.43
N MET A 460 -7.72 16.10 -18.77
CA MET A 460 -8.65 17.24 -18.87
C MET A 460 -8.04 18.56 -18.43
N ARG A 461 -7.06 18.52 -17.53
CA ARG A 461 -6.33 19.68 -17.01
C ARG A 461 -4.98 19.92 -17.70
N GLU A 462 -4.66 19.16 -18.74
CA GLU A 462 -3.41 19.22 -19.50
C GLU A 462 -2.14 19.15 -18.62
N ARG A 463 -2.20 18.39 -17.52
CA ARG A 463 -1.12 18.26 -16.55
C ARG A 463 -0.10 17.21 -16.99
N HIS A 464 0.72 17.52 -18.00
CA HIS A 464 1.64 16.56 -18.63
C HIS A 464 2.49 15.72 -17.66
N ALA A 465 3.08 16.33 -16.62
CA ALA A 465 3.90 15.61 -15.64
C ALA A 465 3.09 14.55 -14.85
N LEU A 466 1.88 14.91 -14.44
CA LEU A 466 0.97 14.02 -13.69
C LEU A 466 0.35 12.96 -14.61
N VAL A 467 0.06 13.30 -15.87
CA VAL A 467 -0.41 12.32 -16.85
C VAL A 467 0.61 11.20 -17.05
N LYS A 468 1.92 11.50 -17.10
CA LYS A 468 2.96 10.46 -17.17
C LYS A 468 2.96 9.57 -15.92
N GLU A 469 2.92 10.19 -14.75
CA GLU A 469 2.91 9.50 -13.45
C GLU A 469 1.69 8.57 -13.31
N TRP A 470 0.49 9.09 -13.55
CA TRP A 470 -0.75 8.33 -13.41
C TRP A 470 -0.98 7.33 -14.52
N SER A 471 -0.43 7.54 -15.72
CA SER A 471 -0.40 6.51 -16.76
C SER A 471 0.39 5.29 -16.29
N LEU A 472 1.53 5.50 -15.63
CA LEU A 472 2.34 4.40 -15.10
C LEU A 472 1.58 3.64 -14.01
N PHE A 473 0.98 4.36 -13.05
CA PHE A 473 0.15 3.72 -12.00
C PHE A 473 -1.03 2.94 -12.59
N ALA A 474 -1.77 3.52 -13.54
CA ALA A 474 -2.91 2.87 -14.18
C ALA A 474 -2.51 1.58 -14.90
N ILE A 475 -1.40 1.60 -15.66
CA ILE A 475 -0.85 0.39 -16.31
C ILE A 475 -0.46 -0.64 -15.26
N LEU A 476 0.32 -0.24 -14.24
CA LEU A 476 0.79 -1.16 -13.20
C LEU A 476 -0.35 -1.82 -12.41
N CYS A 477 -1.43 -1.10 -12.10
CA CYS A 477 -2.60 -1.67 -11.43
C CYS A 477 -3.32 -2.70 -12.31
N VAL A 478 -3.49 -2.42 -13.61
CA VAL A 478 -4.08 -3.39 -14.55
C VAL A 478 -3.21 -4.65 -14.67
N LEU A 479 -1.88 -4.52 -14.60
CA LEU A 479 -0.96 -5.65 -14.62
C LEU A 479 -0.99 -6.47 -13.31
N ALA A 480 -1.53 -5.94 -12.21
CA ALA A 480 -1.49 -6.59 -10.91
C ALA A 480 -2.23 -7.94 -10.91
N LEU A 481 -3.46 -8.01 -11.41
CA LEU A 481 -4.24 -9.25 -11.40
C LEU A 481 -3.68 -10.31 -12.37
N PRO A 482 -3.35 -10.02 -13.65
CA PRO A 482 -2.74 -11.00 -14.55
C PRO A 482 -1.39 -11.53 -14.04
N SER A 483 -0.66 -10.74 -13.24
CA SER A 483 0.63 -11.17 -12.70
C SER A 483 0.52 -12.39 -11.77
N VAL A 484 -0.65 -12.68 -11.21
CA VAL A 484 -0.90 -13.83 -10.32
C VAL A 484 -0.51 -15.16 -10.98
N TYR A 485 -0.77 -15.31 -12.28
CA TYR A 485 -0.44 -16.53 -13.01
C TYR A 485 1.07 -16.76 -13.15
N ALA A 486 1.90 -15.72 -13.00
CA ALA A 486 3.34 -15.86 -12.87
C ALA A 486 3.79 -15.94 -11.40
N LEU A 487 3.12 -15.18 -10.51
CA LEU A 487 3.52 -15.05 -9.11
C LEU A 487 3.21 -16.29 -8.27
N VAL A 488 2.11 -17.00 -8.51
CA VAL A 488 1.77 -18.23 -7.76
C VAL A 488 2.88 -19.28 -7.87
N PRO A 489 3.28 -19.75 -9.07
CA PRO A 489 4.35 -20.73 -9.19
C PRO A 489 5.71 -20.18 -8.73
N LEU A 490 5.97 -18.88 -8.95
CA LEU A 490 7.21 -18.26 -8.49
C LEU A 490 7.32 -18.25 -6.96
N VAL A 491 6.26 -17.84 -6.26
CA VAL A 491 6.22 -17.80 -4.79
C VAL A 491 6.33 -19.21 -4.22
N GLY A 492 5.59 -20.18 -4.78
CA GLY A 492 5.70 -21.58 -4.39
C GLY A 492 7.12 -22.13 -4.57
N TRP A 493 7.74 -21.85 -5.73
CA TRP A 493 9.12 -22.23 -6.01
C TRP A 493 10.11 -21.57 -5.04
N ILE A 494 9.97 -20.28 -4.73
CA ILE A 494 10.82 -19.58 -3.74
C ILE A 494 10.72 -20.27 -2.38
N TYR A 495 9.52 -20.59 -1.90
CA TYR A 495 9.35 -21.28 -0.62
C TYR A 495 9.95 -22.67 -0.60
N LEU A 496 9.90 -23.38 -1.72
CA LEU A 496 10.58 -24.65 -1.89
C LEU A 496 12.10 -24.49 -1.82
N GLN A 497 12.67 -23.48 -2.49
CA GLN A 497 14.13 -23.24 -2.50
C GLN A 497 14.68 -22.83 -1.14
N ILE A 498 13.93 -22.05 -0.35
CA ILE A 498 14.36 -21.67 1.00
C ILE A 498 14.09 -22.79 2.03
N GLY A 499 13.53 -23.92 1.61
CA GLY A 499 13.27 -25.07 2.47
C GLY A 499 12.19 -24.81 3.53
N MET A 500 11.09 -24.14 3.15
CA MET A 500 10.01 -23.82 4.09
C MET A 500 9.41 -25.11 4.70
N PRO A 501 9.50 -25.31 6.04
CA PRO A 501 8.91 -26.47 6.70
C PRO A 501 7.40 -26.54 6.47
N ASP A 502 6.86 -27.75 6.30
CA ASP A 502 5.42 -28.00 6.12
C ASP A 502 4.76 -27.15 5.02
N LEU A 503 5.47 -26.89 3.92
CA LEU A 503 4.98 -26.05 2.81
C LEU A 503 3.60 -26.48 2.30
N GLN A 504 3.34 -27.79 2.24
CA GLN A 504 2.06 -28.33 1.79
C GLN A 504 0.89 -27.87 2.68
N HIS A 505 1.10 -27.79 4.01
CA HIS A 505 0.10 -27.26 4.92
C HIS A 505 -0.24 -25.80 4.59
N TYR A 506 0.77 -24.97 4.29
CA TYR A 506 0.56 -23.57 3.89
C TYR A 506 -0.11 -23.41 2.53
N VAL A 507 0.05 -24.37 1.63
CA VAL A 507 -0.74 -24.44 0.39
C VAL A 507 -2.20 -24.71 0.74
N GLU A 508 -2.48 -25.74 1.55
CA GLU A 508 -3.83 -26.15 1.94
C GLU A 508 -4.63 -25.04 2.63
N ILE A 509 -3.99 -24.27 3.52
CA ILE A 509 -4.63 -23.12 4.18
C ILE A 509 -4.61 -21.83 3.33
N THR A 510 -4.32 -21.94 2.03
CA THR A 510 -4.34 -20.86 1.02
C THR A 510 -3.26 -19.78 1.17
N SER A 511 -2.29 -19.93 2.07
CA SER A 511 -1.30 -18.89 2.38
C SER A 511 -0.44 -18.51 1.17
N VAL A 512 -0.01 -19.50 0.37
CA VAL A 512 0.79 -19.27 -0.85
C VAL A 512 0.01 -18.44 -1.87
N TYR A 513 -1.26 -18.80 -2.12
CA TYR A 513 -2.16 -18.04 -2.98
C TYR A 513 -2.36 -16.60 -2.47
N ARG A 514 -2.62 -16.42 -1.17
CA ARG A 514 -2.84 -15.10 -0.55
C ARG A 514 -1.65 -14.15 -0.68
N VAL A 515 -0.42 -14.70 -0.61
CA VAL A 515 0.79 -13.93 -0.90
C VAL A 515 0.79 -13.53 -2.37
N ALA A 516 0.64 -14.48 -3.30
CA ALA A 516 0.73 -14.22 -4.73
C ALA A 516 -0.33 -13.23 -5.25
N ILE A 517 -1.59 -13.36 -4.82
CA ILE A 517 -2.71 -12.48 -5.23
C ILE A 517 -2.50 -11.02 -4.78
N SER A 518 -1.80 -10.81 -3.66
CA SER A 518 -1.58 -9.47 -3.08
C SER A 518 -0.31 -8.80 -3.62
N VAL A 519 0.73 -9.59 -3.95
CA VAL A 519 2.05 -9.08 -4.37
C VAL A 519 1.97 -8.20 -5.61
N GLY A 520 1.12 -8.54 -6.60
CA GLY A 520 0.99 -7.76 -7.83
C GLY A 520 0.66 -6.28 -7.57
N LEU A 521 -0.35 -6.02 -6.73
CA LEU A 521 -0.79 -4.65 -6.40
C LEU A 521 0.22 -3.92 -5.50
N ILE A 522 0.85 -4.65 -4.56
CA ILE A 522 1.93 -4.10 -3.71
C ILE A 522 3.09 -3.61 -4.58
N LEU A 523 3.54 -4.42 -5.55
CA LEU A 523 4.62 -4.05 -6.46
C LEU A 523 4.21 -2.90 -7.39
N ALA A 524 2.96 -2.86 -7.84
CA ALA A 524 2.43 -1.74 -8.62
C ALA A 524 2.56 -0.42 -7.86
N MET A 525 2.16 -0.40 -6.58
CA MET A 525 2.28 0.78 -5.73
C MET A 525 3.71 1.15 -5.41
N LEU A 526 4.58 0.17 -5.18
CA LEU A 526 6.00 0.40 -4.94
C LEU A 526 6.65 1.05 -6.16
N ALA A 527 6.50 0.43 -7.33
CA ALA A 527 7.12 0.89 -8.57
C ALA A 527 6.61 2.28 -8.96
N GLY A 528 5.29 2.52 -8.88
CA GLY A 528 4.72 3.85 -9.13
C GLY A 528 5.21 4.91 -8.15
N SER A 529 5.32 4.57 -6.85
CA SER A 529 5.84 5.49 -5.84
C SER A 529 7.31 5.82 -6.03
N LEU A 530 8.14 4.81 -6.36
CA LEU A 530 9.55 5.01 -6.69
C LEU A 530 9.72 5.91 -7.93
N TYR A 531 8.89 5.71 -8.95
CA TYR A 531 8.85 6.65 -10.08
C TYR A 531 8.48 8.05 -9.62
N ALA A 532 7.45 8.20 -8.77
CA ALA A 532 7.01 9.50 -8.26
C ALA A 532 8.15 10.24 -7.51
N VAL A 533 9.02 9.55 -6.78
CA VAL A 533 10.19 10.17 -6.11
C VAL A 533 11.06 10.96 -7.10
N TYR A 534 11.39 10.34 -8.24
CA TYR A 534 12.31 10.90 -9.23
C TYR A 534 11.62 11.61 -10.39
N GLY A 535 10.29 11.44 -10.50
CA GLY A 535 9.48 11.90 -11.61
C GLY A 535 9.41 13.43 -11.73
N SER A 536 9.06 13.87 -12.94
CA SER A 536 8.96 15.29 -13.28
C SER A 536 8.06 16.10 -12.35
N ALA A 537 6.97 15.51 -11.84
CA ALA A 537 6.05 16.17 -10.91
C ALA A 537 6.71 16.56 -9.58
N THR A 538 7.68 15.78 -9.09
CA THR A 538 8.48 16.15 -7.90
C THR A 538 9.49 17.25 -8.25
N GLN A 539 10.15 17.14 -9.41
CA GLN A 539 11.20 18.07 -9.80
C GLN A 539 10.70 19.49 -10.08
N GLU A 540 9.41 19.63 -10.43
CA GLU A 540 8.74 20.93 -10.62
C GLU A 540 8.50 21.72 -9.33
N LYS A 541 8.75 21.13 -8.16
CA LYS A 541 8.50 21.79 -6.87
C LYS A 541 9.77 22.25 -6.17
N PHE A 542 9.69 23.40 -5.49
CA PHE A 542 10.71 23.86 -4.57
C PHE A 542 10.55 23.16 -3.22
N ALA A 543 11.31 22.10 -3.02
CA ALA A 543 11.55 21.57 -1.68
C ALA A 543 12.45 22.55 -0.90
N ARG A 544 12.00 22.93 0.30
CA ARG A 544 12.76 23.72 1.28
C ARG A 544 12.81 22.95 2.59
#